data_AF-A0A6S7HHX4-F1
#
_entry.id   AF-A0A6S7HHX4-F1
#
_cell.length_a   1.000
_cell.length_b   1.000
_cell.length_c   1.000
_cell.angle_alpha   90.00
_cell.angle_beta   90.00
_cell.angle_gamma   90.00
#
_symmetry.space_group_name_H-M   'P 1'
#
loop_
_entity.id
_entity.type
_entity.pdbx_description
1 polymer ?
#
loop_
_entity_poly.entity_id
_entity_poly.type
_entity_poly.pdbx_seq_one_letter_code
_entity_poly.pdbx_strand_id
1 'polypeptide(L)'
;MCTESDISENRGANYSLADLYNDGERLFEETVKEIEADPFNKIKGSRHGPQLVSIAELLLQNRTLCDAKKFRTILEKIWKAATSGDLRKFPSDQRDKMWQAFHNLCSSPEFIKEFNSYLCPALLQQPCCTLFIQTLLRKLFERIIHRKSSISPNSATEDISEETNIEENILRYAAGFVPFSLKRQCVKRQPKDVTWAEKIKCLSAIGVSNDVGSSPSFLEYTKCWVEKQNRGGLFLLNNNGYLFFRAVECHCKFFFRKSRIRTVSSDIRQPVLNAVSKDKVAMEYWTQATAGRDTSVSAQVMQMCIKLWLNIRARAFAANWIEQYKHIETKEAAKKKALRKGLKNIKNITS
;
A
#
# COMPACT_ATOMS: atom_id res chain seq x y z
N MET A 1 -19.41 32.30 -0.76
CA MET A 1 -19.55 31.25 0.26
C MET A 1 -20.13 30.04 -0.43
N CYS A 2 -19.26 29.13 -0.88
CA CYS A 2 -19.69 27.86 -1.47
C CYS A 2 -19.71 26.84 -0.33
N THR A 3 -20.88 26.28 -0.07
CA THR A 3 -21.08 25.22 0.91
C THR A 3 -20.42 23.94 0.41
N GLU A 4 -19.51 23.41 1.23
CA GLU A 4 -18.99 22.05 1.14
C GLU A 4 -20.14 21.07 1.39
N SER A 5 -20.85 20.69 0.34
CA SER A 5 -21.84 19.60 0.38
C SER A 5 -21.39 18.47 -0.54
N ASP A 6 -21.19 17.32 0.10
CA ASP A 6 -21.31 15.98 -0.46
C ASP A 6 -20.26 15.51 -1.47
N ILE A 7 -19.07 15.21 -0.94
CA ILE A 7 -18.35 14.02 -1.36
C ILE A 7 -18.75 12.91 -0.40
N SER A 8 -19.83 12.20 -0.74
CA SER A 8 -20.13 10.90 -0.11
C SER A 8 -19.03 9.92 -0.52
N GLU A 9 -18.00 9.85 0.32
CA GLU A 9 -16.96 8.82 0.21
C GLU A 9 -17.67 7.46 0.25
N ASN A 10 -17.59 6.74 -0.87
CA ASN A 10 -17.94 5.34 -0.97
C ASN A 10 -16.92 4.53 -0.13
N ARG A 11 -17.07 4.60 1.20
CA ARG A 11 -16.30 3.82 2.16
C ARG A 11 -16.86 2.40 2.10
N GLY A 12 -16.24 1.54 1.30
CA GLY A 12 -16.49 0.11 1.40
C GLY A 12 -16.38 -0.31 2.87
N ALA A 13 -17.31 -1.16 3.31
CA ALA A 13 -17.48 -1.50 4.71
C ALA A 13 -16.17 -2.03 5.30
N ASN A 14 -15.46 -1.21 6.07
CA ASN A 14 -14.28 -1.65 6.80
C ASN A 14 -14.75 -2.49 7.98
N TYR A 15 -14.11 -3.64 8.23
CA TYR A 15 -14.35 -4.45 9.43
C TYR A 15 -14.26 -3.57 10.68
N SER A 16 -15.35 -3.53 11.44
CA SER A 16 -15.56 -2.64 12.57
C SER A 16 -15.50 -3.39 13.90
N LEU A 17 -15.51 -2.65 15.02
CA LEU A 17 -15.65 -3.24 16.35
C LEU A 17 -16.98 -4.01 16.51
N ALA A 18 -18.04 -3.54 15.86
CA ALA A 18 -19.33 -4.23 15.87
C ALA A 18 -19.24 -5.59 15.16
N ASP A 19 -18.53 -5.65 14.03
CA ASP A 19 -18.26 -6.91 13.32
C ASP A 19 -17.45 -7.87 14.21
N LEU A 20 -16.43 -7.35 14.91
CA LEU A 20 -15.64 -8.11 15.88
C LEU A 20 -16.48 -8.66 17.04
N TYR A 21 -17.48 -7.93 17.53
CA TYR A 21 -18.37 -8.50 18.54
C TYR A 21 -19.23 -9.64 18.00
N ASN A 22 -19.61 -9.58 16.73
CA ASN A 22 -20.45 -10.60 16.10
C ASN A 22 -19.68 -11.89 15.80
N ASP A 23 -18.40 -11.80 15.43
CA ASP A 23 -17.59 -12.98 15.08
C ASP A 23 -16.46 -13.31 16.05
N GLY A 24 -16.25 -12.51 17.10
CA GLY A 24 -15.15 -12.67 18.05
C GLY A 24 -15.14 -14.02 18.77
N GLU A 25 -16.30 -14.58 19.11
CA GLU A 25 -16.40 -15.92 19.72
C GLU A 25 -15.94 -17.00 18.75
N ARG A 26 -16.34 -16.91 17.48
CA ARG A 26 -15.89 -17.81 16.41
C ARG A 26 -14.38 -17.69 16.20
N LEU A 27 -13.84 -16.47 16.13
CA LEU A 27 -12.39 -16.25 15.98
C LEU A 27 -11.60 -16.83 17.15
N PHE A 28 -12.15 -16.71 18.37
CA PHE A 28 -11.56 -17.32 19.56
C PHE A 28 -11.58 -18.85 19.48
N GLU A 29 -12.73 -19.47 19.18
CA GLU A 29 -12.86 -20.91 19.04
C GLU A 29 -11.93 -21.48 17.95
N GLU A 30 -11.86 -20.83 16.78
CA GLU A 30 -10.93 -21.18 15.71
C GLU A 30 -9.46 -21.10 16.17
N THR A 31 -9.13 -20.11 17.00
CA THR A 31 -7.78 -19.96 17.55
C THR A 31 -7.43 -21.10 18.51
N VAL A 32 -8.36 -21.47 19.39
CA VAL A 32 -8.17 -22.57 20.34
C VAL A 32 -8.03 -23.90 19.59
N LYS A 33 -8.87 -24.15 18.57
CA LYS A 33 -8.75 -25.33 17.68
C LYS A 33 -7.40 -25.40 16.98
N GLU A 34 -6.87 -24.26 16.52
CA GLU A 34 -5.55 -24.23 15.88
C GLU A 34 -4.42 -24.60 16.86
N ILE A 35 -4.52 -24.16 18.13
CA ILE A 35 -3.55 -24.50 19.17
C ILE A 35 -3.63 -26.00 19.54
N GLU A 36 -4.84 -26.55 19.62
CA GLU A 36 -5.10 -27.97 19.92
C GLU A 36 -4.60 -28.89 18.80
N ALA A 37 -4.95 -28.57 17.55
CA ALA A 37 -4.53 -29.36 16.39
C ALA A 37 -3.00 -29.38 16.20
N ASP A 38 -2.31 -28.29 16.57
CA ASP A 38 -0.89 -28.05 16.34
C ASP A 38 -0.39 -28.60 14.99
N PRO A 39 -0.93 -28.12 13.86
CA PRO A 39 -0.77 -28.75 12.55
C PRO A 39 0.68 -28.82 12.05
N PHE A 40 1.61 -28.12 12.72
CA PHE A 40 3.02 -28.06 12.35
C PHE A 40 3.96 -28.68 13.40
N ASN A 41 3.43 -29.35 14.43
CA ASN A 41 4.19 -29.84 15.59
C ASN A 41 5.07 -28.77 16.27
N LYS A 42 4.74 -27.48 16.07
CA LYS A 42 5.54 -26.36 16.60
C LYS A 42 5.34 -26.22 18.09
N ILE A 43 4.17 -26.63 18.58
CA ILE A 43 3.80 -26.55 19.98
C ILE A 43 4.20 -27.85 20.67
N LYS A 44 3.71 -29.02 20.21
CA LYS A 44 3.95 -30.37 20.76
C LYS A 44 5.42 -30.75 20.81
N GLY A 45 6.24 -30.29 19.86
CA GLY A 45 7.70 -30.50 19.89
C GLY A 45 8.44 -29.66 20.93
N SER A 46 7.79 -28.67 21.53
CA SER A 46 8.37 -27.82 22.59
C SER A 46 8.15 -28.42 23.98
N ARG A 47 9.01 -28.05 24.94
CA ARG A 47 8.90 -28.47 26.36
C ARG A 47 7.52 -28.21 26.97
N HIS A 48 6.83 -27.17 26.54
CA HIS A 48 5.52 -26.77 27.07
C HIS A 48 4.34 -27.21 26.19
N GLY A 49 4.61 -27.83 25.04
CA GLY A 49 3.63 -28.18 24.03
C GLY A 49 2.43 -28.98 24.53
N PRO A 50 2.66 -30.16 25.15
CA PRO A 50 1.59 -31.00 25.66
C PRO A 50 0.67 -30.27 26.65
N GLN A 51 1.23 -29.39 27.48
CA GLN A 51 0.45 -28.58 28.41
C GLN A 51 -0.45 -27.58 27.68
N LEU A 52 0.06 -26.91 26.64
CA LEU A 52 -0.71 -25.95 25.84
C LEU A 52 -1.88 -26.62 25.11
N VAL A 53 -1.64 -27.81 24.55
CA VAL A 53 -2.67 -28.61 23.85
C VAL A 53 -3.75 -29.07 24.84
N SER A 54 -3.36 -29.60 26.01
CA SER A 54 -4.31 -30.03 27.03
C SER A 54 -5.20 -28.88 27.54
N ILE A 55 -4.65 -27.67 27.70
CA ILE A 55 -5.44 -26.48 28.06
C ILE A 55 -6.43 -26.13 26.94
N ALA A 56 -6.01 -26.20 25.67
CA ALA A 56 -6.90 -25.95 24.54
C ALA A 56 -8.03 -26.98 24.44
N GLU A 57 -7.73 -28.27 24.64
CA GLU A 57 -8.73 -29.35 24.69
C GLU A 57 -9.77 -29.10 25.80
N LEU A 58 -9.32 -28.75 27.01
CA LEU A 58 -10.22 -28.42 28.13
C LEU A 58 -11.13 -27.22 27.81
N LEU A 59 -10.60 -26.18 27.17
CA LEU A 59 -11.41 -25.03 26.72
C LEU A 59 -12.46 -25.43 25.66
N LEU A 60 -12.12 -26.33 24.73
CA LEU A 60 -13.03 -26.81 23.69
C LEU A 60 -14.10 -27.76 24.23
N GLN A 61 -13.80 -28.49 25.31
CA GLN A 61 -14.76 -29.36 26.01
C GLN A 61 -15.72 -28.54 26.88
N ASN A 62 -15.22 -27.50 27.56
CA ASN A 62 -16.00 -26.64 28.45
C ASN A 62 -16.51 -25.37 27.75
N ARG A 63 -17.24 -25.56 26.64
CA ARG A 63 -17.66 -24.48 25.71
C ARG A 63 -18.49 -23.33 26.31
N THR A 64 -18.99 -23.46 27.53
CA THR A 64 -19.70 -22.38 28.21
C THR A 64 -18.72 -21.28 28.60
N LEU A 65 -18.45 -20.37 27.66
CA LEU A 65 -17.78 -19.11 27.96
C LEU A 65 -18.74 -18.28 28.82
N CYS A 66 -18.41 -18.14 30.11
CA CYS A 66 -19.41 -17.79 31.13
C CYS A 66 -19.87 -16.33 31.13
N ASP A 67 -19.22 -15.42 30.39
CA ASP A 67 -19.54 -14.00 30.48
C ASP A 67 -19.26 -13.26 29.16
N ALA A 68 -20.29 -13.16 28.32
CA ALA A 68 -20.24 -12.43 27.06
C ALA A 68 -19.87 -10.95 27.25
N LYS A 69 -20.24 -10.33 28.38
CA LYS A 69 -19.90 -8.93 28.66
C LYS A 69 -18.40 -8.78 28.93
N LYS A 70 -17.80 -9.65 29.75
CA LYS A 70 -16.34 -9.68 29.95
C LYS A 70 -15.59 -9.94 28.66
N PHE A 71 -16.08 -10.88 27.84
CA PHE A 71 -15.44 -11.18 26.57
C PHE A 71 -15.43 -9.97 25.63
N ARG A 72 -16.54 -9.22 25.54
CA ARG A 72 -16.60 -7.97 24.77
C ARG A 72 -15.58 -6.94 25.28
N THR A 73 -15.43 -6.76 26.59
CA THR A 73 -14.41 -5.86 27.16
C THR A 73 -12.99 -6.27 26.75
N ILE A 74 -12.70 -7.58 26.74
CA ILE A 74 -11.42 -8.11 26.27
C ILE A 74 -11.23 -7.79 24.78
N LEU A 75 -12.22 -8.07 23.94
CA LEU A 75 -12.19 -7.78 22.51
C LEU A 75 -12.00 -6.29 22.22
N GLU A 76 -12.62 -5.39 22.99
CA GLU A 76 -12.42 -3.94 22.88
C GLU A 76 -10.97 -3.54 23.10
N LYS A 77 -10.30 -4.11 24.12
CA LYS A 77 -8.91 -3.80 24.41
C LYS A 77 -7.99 -4.30 23.30
N ILE A 78 -8.24 -5.51 22.81
CA ILE A 78 -7.51 -6.08 21.66
C ILE A 78 -7.74 -5.23 20.41
N TRP A 79 -8.97 -4.78 20.16
CA TRP A 79 -9.33 -3.92 19.04
C TRP A 79 -8.65 -2.55 19.10
N LYS A 80 -8.61 -1.93 20.29
CA LYS A 80 -7.87 -0.67 20.52
C LYS A 80 -6.39 -0.84 20.18
N ALA A 81 -5.77 -1.97 20.53
CA ALA A 81 -4.41 -2.28 20.10
C ALA A 81 -4.32 -2.44 18.57
N ALA A 82 -5.23 -3.19 17.95
CA ALA A 82 -5.28 -3.46 16.51
C ALA A 82 -5.51 -2.21 15.64
N THR A 83 -6.11 -1.16 16.21
CA THR A 83 -6.43 0.11 15.54
C THR A 83 -5.52 1.26 15.95
N SER A 84 -4.61 1.06 16.90
CA SER A 84 -3.72 2.11 17.41
C SER A 84 -2.77 2.70 16.36
N GLY A 85 -2.55 1.97 15.26
CA GLY A 85 -1.77 2.40 14.12
C GLY A 85 -2.54 3.19 13.06
N ASP A 86 -3.89 3.18 13.04
CA ASP A 86 -4.68 3.55 11.86
C ASP A 86 -4.51 5.01 11.42
N LEU A 87 -4.14 5.90 12.33
CA LEU A 87 -3.87 7.31 12.05
C LEU A 87 -2.46 7.56 11.48
N ARG A 88 -1.60 6.53 11.43
CA ARG A 88 -0.23 6.66 10.91
C ARG A 88 -0.24 6.65 9.39
N LYS A 89 0.65 7.46 8.81
CA LYS A 89 0.74 7.62 7.35
C LYS A 89 1.42 6.43 6.66
N PHE A 90 2.42 5.84 7.30
CA PHE A 90 3.23 4.76 6.71
C PHE A 90 2.78 3.39 7.22
N PRO A 91 2.68 2.36 6.35
CA PRO A 91 2.35 1.01 6.78
C PRO A 91 3.29 0.44 7.84
N SER A 92 4.59 0.78 7.78
CA SER A 92 5.57 0.41 8.81
C SER A 92 5.22 1.03 10.17
N ASP A 93 4.97 2.34 10.21
CA ASP A 93 4.60 3.04 11.45
C ASP A 93 3.25 2.56 12.02
N GLN A 94 2.29 2.26 11.12
CA GLN A 94 1.01 1.66 11.50
C GLN A 94 1.25 0.32 12.21
N ARG A 95 2.06 -0.54 11.58
CA ARG A 95 2.40 -1.87 12.11
C ARG A 95 3.15 -1.76 13.44
N ASP A 96 4.18 -0.93 13.53
CA ASP A 96 4.99 -0.79 14.74
C ASP A 96 4.16 -0.26 15.91
N LYS A 97 3.30 0.73 15.66
CA LYS A 97 2.42 1.27 16.71
C LYS A 97 1.40 0.25 17.19
N MET A 98 0.82 -0.50 16.26
CA MET A 98 -0.11 -1.60 16.53
C MET A 98 0.52 -2.69 17.39
N TRP A 99 1.71 -3.18 17.02
CA TRP A 99 2.41 -4.21 17.79
C TRP A 99 2.89 -3.68 19.14
N GLN A 100 3.37 -2.44 19.22
CA GLN A 100 3.71 -1.81 20.50
C GLN A 100 2.51 -1.77 21.45
N ALA A 101 1.34 -1.34 20.97
CA ALA A 101 0.12 -1.31 21.77
C ALA A 101 -0.31 -2.71 22.23
N PHE A 102 -0.20 -3.71 21.35
CA PHE A 102 -0.51 -5.10 21.68
C PHE A 102 0.45 -5.68 22.73
N HIS A 103 1.76 -5.43 22.60
CA HIS A 103 2.74 -5.87 23.58
C HIS A 103 2.52 -5.19 24.94
N ASN A 104 2.22 -3.89 24.95
CA ASN A 104 1.87 -3.18 26.19
C ASN A 104 0.61 -3.76 26.85
N LEU A 105 -0.39 -4.12 26.05
CA LEU A 105 -1.61 -4.78 26.53
C LEU A 105 -1.29 -6.15 27.16
N CYS A 106 -0.49 -6.98 26.49
CA CYS A 106 -0.10 -8.30 26.98
C CYS A 106 0.81 -8.25 28.22
N SER A 107 1.51 -7.13 28.44
CA SER A 107 2.34 -6.90 29.62
C SER A 107 1.59 -6.25 30.78
N SER A 108 0.33 -5.82 30.58
CA SER A 108 -0.48 -5.23 31.66
C SER A 108 -0.97 -6.32 32.61
N PRO A 109 -0.60 -6.27 33.91
CA PRO A 109 -1.04 -7.26 34.88
C PRO A 109 -2.57 -7.23 35.09
N GLU A 110 -3.20 -6.05 34.94
CA GLU A 110 -4.65 -5.89 35.02
C GLU A 110 -5.35 -6.63 33.90
N PHE A 111 -4.85 -6.49 32.66
CA PHE A 111 -5.41 -7.18 31.50
C PHE A 111 -5.22 -8.69 31.62
N ILE A 112 -4.04 -9.16 32.02
CA ILE A 112 -3.77 -10.59 32.21
C ILE A 112 -4.64 -11.18 33.31
N LYS A 113 -4.87 -10.45 34.41
CA LYS A 113 -5.79 -10.86 35.48
C LYS A 113 -7.23 -10.97 34.98
N GLU A 114 -7.69 -9.98 34.23
CA GLU A 114 -9.04 -9.99 33.64
C GLU A 114 -9.22 -11.14 32.65
N PHE A 115 -8.27 -11.35 31.75
CA PHE A 115 -8.30 -12.43 30.77
C PHE A 115 -8.26 -13.80 31.45
N ASN A 116 -7.44 -13.98 32.48
CA ASN A 116 -7.46 -15.19 33.30
C ASN A 116 -8.81 -15.41 33.98
N SER A 117 -9.42 -14.35 34.54
CA SER A 117 -10.74 -14.46 35.18
C SER A 117 -11.85 -14.87 34.22
N TYR A 118 -11.68 -14.57 32.92
CA TYR A 118 -12.57 -15.00 31.86
C TYR A 118 -12.37 -16.50 31.50
N LEU A 119 -11.12 -16.98 31.46
CA LEU A 119 -10.81 -18.38 31.14
C LEU A 119 -11.03 -19.35 32.32
N CYS A 120 -10.85 -18.89 33.55
CA CYS A 120 -10.85 -19.71 34.78
C CYS A 120 -12.07 -20.64 34.92
N PRO A 121 -13.32 -20.19 34.63
CA PRO A 121 -14.49 -21.06 34.71
C PRO A 121 -14.43 -22.25 33.73
N ALA A 122 -13.97 -22.01 32.50
CA ALA A 122 -13.82 -23.06 31.48
C ALA A 122 -12.62 -23.99 31.76
N LEU A 123 -11.70 -23.58 32.64
CA LEU A 123 -10.54 -24.34 33.08
C LEU A 123 -10.72 -24.99 34.46
N LEU A 124 -11.96 -25.18 34.92
CA LEU A 124 -12.26 -25.82 36.22
C LEU A 124 -11.52 -25.17 37.39
N GLN A 125 -11.44 -23.84 37.40
CA GLN A 125 -10.73 -23.04 38.40
C GLN A 125 -9.20 -23.21 38.42
N GLN A 126 -8.62 -23.85 37.41
CA GLN A 126 -7.17 -23.94 37.29
C GLN A 126 -6.60 -22.65 36.67
N PRO A 127 -5.51 -22.09 37.23
CA PRO A 127 -4.85 -20.94 36.62
C PRO A 127 -4.26 -21.32 35.26
N CYS A 128 -4.52 -20.50 34.25
CA CYS A 128 -3.97 -20.71 32.92
C CYS A 128 -2.48 -20.33 32.91
N CYS A 129 -1.63 -21.13 32.24
CA CYS A 129 -0.21 -20.81 32.16
C CYS A 129 0.01 -19.58 31.26
N THR A 130 0.94 -18.71 31.65
CA THR A 130 1.23 -17.45 30.93
C THR A 130 1.57 -17.66 29.45
N LEU A 131 2.29 -18.76 29.14
CA LEU A 131 2.65 -19.10 27.76
C LEU A 131 1.42 -19.40 26.89
N PHE A 132 0.39 -20.05 27.45
CA PHE A 132 -0.85 -20.30 26.73
C PHE A 132 -1.57 -18.99 26.42
N ILE A 133 -1.71 -18.12 27.41
CA ILE A 133 -2.35 -16.80 27.26
C ILE A 133 -1.65 -15.99 26.17
N GLN A 134 -0.32 -15.91 26.20
CA GLN A 134 0.45 -15.20 25.17
C GLN A 134 0.25 -15.79 23.78
N THR A 135 0.24 -17.12 23.66
CA THR A 135 0.04 -17.82 22.37
C THR A 135 -1.36 -17.57 21.82
N LEU A 136 -2.38 -17.72 22.66
CA LEU A 136 -3.78 -17.50 22.33
C LEU A 136 -4.03 -16.05 21.92
N LEU A 137 -3.60 -15.08 22.73
CA LEU A 137 -3.75 -13.66 22.42
C LEU A 137 -3.05 -13.26 21.12
N ARG A 138 -1.83 -13.76 20.89
CA ARG A 138 -1.09 -13.46 19.66
C ARG A 138 -1.82 -13.97 18.42
N LYS A 139 -2.25 -15.24 18.42
CA LYS A 139 -2.96 -15.83 17.28
C LYS A 139 -4.32 -15.16 17.06
N LEU A 140 -5.07 -14.87 18.13
CA LEU A 140 -6.33 -14.15 18.06
C LEU A 140 -6.12 -12.74 17.46
N PHE A 141 -5.09 -12.03 17.91
CA PHE A 141 -4.73 -10.70 17.40
C PHE A 141 -4.37 -10.74 15.91
N GLU A 142 -3.53 -11.68 15.48
CA GLU A 142 -3.17 -11.88 14.07
C GLU A 142 -4.41 -12.16 13.20
N ARG A 143 -5.36 -12.97 13.68
CA ARG A 143 -6.63 -13.24 12.99
C ARG A 143 -7.51 -11.99 12.87
N ILE A 144 -7.61 -11.19 13.93
CA ILE A 144 -8.37 -9.93 13.91
C ILE A 144 -7.77 -8.96 12.89
N ILE A 145 -6.44 -8.84 12.84
CA ILE A 145 -5.74 -8.02 11.83
C ILE A 145 -6.03 -8.54 10.42
N HIS A 146 -5.95 -9.85 10.22
CA HIS A 146 -6.22 -10.47 8.92
C HIS A 146 -7.66 -10.22 8.45
N ARG A 147 -8.65 -10.36 9.34
CA ARG A 147 -10.05 -10.02 9.04
C ARG A 147 -10.20 -8.55 8.67
N LYS A 148 -9.58 -7.67 9.45
CA LYS A 148 -9.58 -6.23 9.19
C LYS A 148 -8.97 -5.87 7.83
N SER A 149 -7.91 -6.55 7.39
CA SER A 149 -7.30 -6.30 6.08
C SER A 149 -8.04 -6.96 4.91
N SER A 150 -8.75 -8.07 5.16
CA SER A 150 -9.44 -8.83 4.10
C SER A 150 -10.68 -8.13 3.57
N ILE A 151 -11.33 -7.28 4.38
CA ILE A 151 -12.48 -6.47 3.95
C ILE A 151 -12.01 -5.12 3.39
N SER A 152 -10.99 -5.15 2.53
CA SER A 152 -10.66 -3.97 1.74
C SER A 152 -11.78 -3.78 0.71
N PRO A 153 -12.32 -2.55 0.53
CA PRO A 153 -13.20 -2.27 -0.59
C PRO A 153 -12.51 -2.80 -1.84
N ASN A 154 -13.20 -3.64 -2.62
CA ASN A 154 -12.79 -3.93 -4.00
C ASN A 154 -12.54 -2.55 -4.61
N SER A 155 -11.27 -2.18 -4.78
CA SER A 155 -10.92 -0.96 -5.50
C SER A 155 -11.53 -1.15 -6.86
N ALA A 156 -12.64 -0.44 -7.11
CA ALA A 156 -13.31 -0.43 -8.39
C ALA A 156 -12.22 -0.15 -9.41
N THR A 157 -11.77 -1.23 -10.03
CA THR A 157 -10.65 -1.24 -10.94
C THR A 157 -11.34 -0.77 -12.20
N GLU A 158 -11.51 0.55 -12.31
CA GLU A 158 -11.83 1.14 -13.60
C GLU A 158 -10.82 0.56 -14.59
N ASP A 159 -11.30 0.15 -15.78
CA ASP A 159 -10.50 -0.40 -16.87
C ASP A 159 -9.30 0.50 -17.19
N ILE A 160 -8.21 0.30 -16.47
CA ILE A 160 -6.89 0.81 -16.82
C ILE A 160 -6.34 -0.30 -17.70
N SER A 161 -6.29 -0.03 -19.01
CA SER A 161 -5.63 -0.90 -19.98
C SER A 161 -4.30 -1.37 -19.41
N GLU A 162 -4.11 -2.69 -19.37
CA GLU A 162 -2.85 -3.29 -18.95
C GLU A 162 -1.71 -2.69 -19.77
N GLU A 163 -0.60 -2.36 -19.10
CA GLU A 163 0.60 -1.90 -19.79
C GLU A 163 1.17 -3.02 -20.66
N THR A 164 1.50 -2.69 -21.91
CA THR A 164 2.28 -3.60 -22.76
C THR A 164 3.71 -3.74 -22.21
N ASN A 165 4.38 -4.86 -22.53
CA ASN A 165 5.78 -5.08 -22.14
C ASN A 165 6.72 -3.92 -22.57
N ILE A 166 6.43 -3.28 -23.70
CA ILE A 166 7.20 -2.13 -24.19
C ILE A 166 6.98 -0.91 -23.30
N GLU A 167 5.73 -0.64 -22.91
CA GLU A 167 5.42 0.46 -21.99
C GLU A 167 6.05 0.22 -20.62
N GLU A 168 6.05 -1.00 -20.11
CA GLU A 168 6.70 -1.34 -18.84
C GLU A 168 8.23 -1.16 -18.89
N ASN A 169 8.88 -1.52 -20.01
CA ASN A 169 10.30 -1.26 -20.24
C ASN A 169 10.61 0.24 -20.23
N ILE A 170 9.84 1.04 -20.97
CA ILE A 170 9.98 2.49 -21.04
C ILE A 170 9.71 3.13 -19.66
N LEU A 171 8.71 2.61 -18.96
CA LEU A 171 8.34 3.07 -17.62
C LEU A 171 9.50 2.89 -16.64
N ARG A 172 10.11 1.70 -16.59
CA ARG A 172 11.26 1.43 -15.72
C ARG A 172 12.46 2.32 -16.03
N TYR A 173 12.73 2.52 -17.32
CA TYR A 173 13.78 3.42 -17.79
C TYR A 173 13.55 4.86 -17.34
N ALA A 174 12.36 5.40 -17.59
CA ALA A 174 12.00 6.76 -17.20
C ALA A 174 11.99 6.91 -15.67
N ALA A 175 11.55 5.87 -14.94
CA ALA A 175 11.50 5.88 -13.49
C ALA A 175 12.91 6.01 -12.89
N GLY A 176 13.93 5.38 -13.48
CA GLY A 176 15.33 5.52 -13.04
C GLY A 176 15.86 6.96 -13.13
N PHE A 177 15.38 7.76 -14.09
CA PHE A 177 15.76 9.16 -14.22
C PHE A 177 15.36 10.02 -13.00
N VAL A 178 14.27 9.66 -12.30
CA VAL A 178 13.77 10.43 -11.15
C VAL A 178 14.75 10.42 -9.98
N PRO A 179 15.09 9.27 -9.35
CA PRO A 179 16.03 9.26 -8.24
C PRO A 179 17.42 9.69 -8.66
N PHE A 180 17.85 9.45 -9.90
CA PHE A 180 19.11 10.00 -10.44
C PHE A 180 19.13 11.53 -10.36
N SER A 181 18.09 12.17 -10.94
CA SER A 181 17.97 13.62 -10.99
C SER A 181 17.87 14.24 -9.60
N LEU A 182 17.09 13.62 -8.71
CA LEU A 182 16.94 14.07 -7.33
C LEU A 182 18.24 13.88 -6.53
N LYS A 183 18.94 12.76 -6.68
CA LYS A 183 20.22 12.52 -6.01
C LYS A 183 21.24 13.57 -6.41
N ARG A 184 21.34 13.91 -7.71
CA ARG A 184 22.20 14.99 -8.20
C ARG A 184 21.83 16.35 -7.59
N GLN A 185 20.55 16.64 -7.41
CA GLN A 185 20.09 17.86 -6.75
C GLN A 185 20.43 17.87 -5.25
N CYS A 186 20.25 16.75 -4.56
CA CYS A 186 20.57 16.62 -3.13
C CYS A 186 22.08 16.74 -2.87
N VAL A 187 22.94 16.13 -3.70
CA VAL A 187 24.41 16.25 -3.58
C VAL A 187 24.86 17.70 -3.65
N LYS A 188 24.30 18.50 -4.56
CA LYS A 188 24.60 19.94 -4.67
C LYS A 188 24.17 20.74 -3.43
N ARG A 189 23.23 20.24 -2.65
CA ARG A 189 22.68 20.90 -1.44
C ARG A 189 23.25 20.33 -0.14
N GLN A 190 23.91 19.17 -0.19
CA GLN A 190 24.43 18.46 0.98
C GLN A 190 25.31 19.29 1.91
N PRO A 191 26.23 20.15 1.42
CA PRO A 191 27.08 20.94 2.31
C PRO A 191 26.30 21.90 3.24
N LYS A 192 25.01 22.13 2.97
CA LYS A 192 24.18 23.10 3.69
C LYS A 192 23.41 22.50 4.86
N ASP A 193 23.11 21.20 4.83
CA ASP A 193 22.26 20.55 5.83
C ASP A 193 22.44 19.02 5.80
N VAL A 194 22.65 18.44 6.98
CA VAL A 194 22.80 17.00 7.22
C VAL A 194 21.59 16.20 6.72
N THR A 195 20.39 16.78 6.71
CA THR A 195 19.18 16.09 6.21
C THR A 195 19.29 15.68 4.73
N TRP A 196 20.09 16.39 3.93
CA TRP A 196 20.32 16.02 2.53
C TRP A 196 21.14 14.75 2.38
N ALA A 197 22.05 14.45 3.32
CA ALA A 197 22.81 13.20 3.31
C ALA A 197 21.86 12.01 3.50
N GLU A 198 20.89 12.11 4.42
CA GLU A 198 19.88 11.08 4.61
C GLU A 198 18.96 10.93 3.40
N LYS A 199 18.60 12.04 2.73
CA LYS A 199 17.86 11.97 1.45
C LYS A 199 18.66 11.25 0.36
N ILE A 200 19.97 11.46 0.27
CA ILE A 200 20.86 10.77 -0.68
C ILE A 200 20.92 9.28 -0.37
N LYS A 201 21.05 8.89 0.91
CA LYS A 201 21.02 7.49 1.34
C LYS A 201 19.68 6.83 1.00
N CYS A 202 18.57 7.51 1.27
CA CYS A 202 17.22 7.04 0.92
C CYS A 202 17.07 6.83 -0.59
N LEU A 203 17.47 7.80 -1.42
CA LEU A 203 17.42 7.68 -2.88
C LEU A 203 18.33 6.56 -3.41
N SER A 204 19.47 6.33 -2.77
CA SER A 204 20.41 5.28 -3.17
C SER A 204 19.87 3.88 -2.85
N ALA A 205 19.07 3.72 -1.79
CA ALA A 205 18.46 2.44 -1.43
C ALA A 205 17.46 1.91 -2.49
N ILE A 206 16.85 2.83 -3.27
CA ILE A 206 15.92 2.49 -4.36
C ILE A 206 16.68 1.91 -5.58
N GLY A 207 18.00 2.12 -5.65
CA GLY A 207 18.84 1.55 -6.68
C GLY A 207 19.07 0.04 -6.50
N VAL A 208 19.50 -0.64 -7.57
CA VAL A 208 20.03 -2.01 -7.47
C VAL A 208 21.34 -1.96 -6.68
N SER A 209 21.46 -2.80 -5.63
CA SER A 209 22.76 -3.07 -5.00
C SER A 209 23.57 -3.98 -5.92
N ASN A 210 24.88 -3.77 -6.00
CA ASN A 210 25.79 -4.59 -6.82
C ASN A 210 25.91 -6.05 -6.33
N ASP A 211 25.08 -6.50 -5.41
CA ASP A 211 25.11 -7.87 -4.89
C ASP A 211 24.54 -8.83 -5.93
N VAL A 212 25.46 -9.59 -6.50
CA VAL A 212 25.27 -10.63 -7.50
C VAL A 212 24.53 -11.80 -6.84
N GLY A 213 23.20 -11.78 -6.83
CA GLY A 213 22.45 -12.88 -6.23
C GLY A 213 20.93 -12.79 -6.23
N SER A 214 20.31 -11.87 -6.98
CA SER A 214 18.83 -11.83 -7.01
C SER A 214 18.28 -13.02 -7.79
N SER A 215 17.47 -13.85 -7.14
CA SER A 215 16.68 -14.89 -7.79
C SER A 215 15.90 -14.33 -8.98
N PRO A 216 15.74 -15.10 -10.07
CA PRO A 216 14.99 -14.66 -11.24
C PRO A 216 13.59 -14.20 -10.83
N SER A 217 13.24 -12.97 -11.20
CA SER A 217 11.95 -12.37 -10.90
C SER A 217 11.10 -12.26 -12.16
N PHE A 218 9.77 -12.24 -12.03
CA PHE A 218 8.89 -11.98 -13.17
C PHE A 218 9.24 -10.68 -13.92
N LEU A 219 9.79 -9.69 -13.21
CA LEU A 219 10.18 -8.38 -13.73
C LEU A 219 11.56 -8.35 -14.40
N GLU A 220 12.22 -9.49 -14.58
CA GLU A 220 13.60 -9.56 -15.10
C GLU A 220 13.70 -9.01 -16.53
N TYR A 221 12.68 -9.21 -17.37
CA TYR A 221 12.67 -8.67 -18.74
C TYR A 221 12.85 -7.15 -18.78
N THR A 222 12.23 -6.41 -17.86
CA THR A 222 12.40 -4.95 -17.77
C THR A 222 13.80 -4.55 -17.29
N LYS A 223 14.42 -5.32 -16.38
CA LYS A 223 15.80 -5.05 -15.95
C LYS A 223 16.77 -5.25 -17.10
N CYS A 224 16.73 -6.42 -17.73
CA CYS A 224 17.61 -6.77 -18.84
C CYS A 224 17.45 -5.77 -20.00
N TRP A 225 16.23 -5.29 -20.26
CA TRP A 225 16.02 -4.27 -21.27
C TRP A 225 16.70 -2.94 -20.91
N VAL A 226 16.51 -2.43 -19.69
CA VAL A 226 17.15 -1.17 -19.25
C VAL A 226 18.67 -1.29 -19.21
N GLU A 227 19.22 -2.43 -18.79
CA GLU A 227 20.65 -2.69 -18.79
C GLU A 227 21.23 -2.67 -20.21
N LYS A 228 20.55 -3.26 -21.20
CA LYS A 228 20.95 -3.17 -22.61
C LYS A 228 20.94 -1.74 -23.15
N GLN A 229 20.08 -0.86 -22.62
CA GLN A 229 20.07 0.56 -22.96
C GLN A 229 21.11 1.37 -22.17
N ASN A 230 21.71 0.78 -21.12
CA ASN A 230 22.62 1.49 -20.23
C ASN A 230 24.00 1.67 -20.86
N ARG A 231 24.41 2.94 -21.01
CA ARG A 231 25.75 3.32 -21.49
C ARG A 231 26.65 3.86 -20.36
N GLY A 232 26.44 3.37 -19.14
CA GLY A 232 27.20 3.77 -17.95
C GLY A 232 26.64 4.98 -17.19
N GLY A 233 25.45 5.47 -17.54
CA GLY A 233 24.85 6.67 -16.95
C GLY A 233 23.44 6.50 -16.39
N LEU A 234 22.82 5.31 -16.55
CA LEU A 234 21.47 5.08 -16.05
C LEU A 234 21.50 4.65 -14.59
N PHE A 235 20.53 5.15 -13.83
CA PHE A 235 20.25 4.70 -12.47
C PHE A 235 19.29 3.52 -12.53
N LEU A 236 19.79 2.32 -12.25
CA LEU A 236 19.01 1.09 -12.27
C LEU A 236 18.20 0.98 -10.98
N LEU A 237 16.87 0.84 -11.12
CA LEU A 237 15.97 0.66 -9.98
C LEU A 237 15.90 -0.81 -9.55
N ASN A 238 15.83 -1.04 -8.25
CA ASN A 238 15.38 -2.32 -7.72
C ASN A 238 13.88 -2.55 -8.04
N ASN A 239 13.39 -3.78 -7.88
CA ASN A 239 12.03 -4.14 -8.26
C ASN A 239 10.96 -3.35 -7.51
N ASN A 240 11.15 -3.12 -6.21
CA ASN A 240 10.21 -2.38 -5.38
C ASN A 240 10.16 -0.90 -5.78
N GLY A 241 11.31 -0.30 -6.11
CA GLY A 241 11.38 1.06 -6.64
C GLY A 241 10.63 1.20 -7.96
N TYR A 242 10.80 0.24 -8.87
CA TYR A 242 10.03 0.20 -10.11
C TYR A 242 8.53 0.03 -9.88
N LEU A 243 8.12 -0.92 -9.04
CA LEU A 243 6.71 -1.17 -8.74
C LEU A 243 6.03 0.02 -8.06
N PHE A 244 6.76 0.77 -7.23
CA PHE A 244 6.28 2.05 -6.70
C PHE A 244 5.98 3.05 -7.84
N PHE A 245 6.91 3.27 -8.77
CA PHE A 245 6.66 4.18 -9.90
C PHE A 245 5.55 3.69 -10.83
N ARG A 246 5.39 2.36 -10.96
CA ARG A 246 4.25 1.79 -11.69
C ARG A 246 2.93 2.12 -11.03
N ALA A 247 2.81 1.96 -9.71
CA ALA A 247 1.61 2.36 -8.98
C ALA A 247 1.34 3.87 -9.11
N VAL A 248 2.38 4.71 -8.99
CA VAL A 248 2.26 6.16 -9.23
C VAL A 248 1.77 6.46 -10.65
N GLU A 249 2.25 5.74 -11.65
CA GLU A 249 1.81 5.89 -13.04
C GLU A 249 0.34 5.53 -13.22
N CYS A 250 -0.16 4.48 -12.57
CA CYS A 250 -1.59 4.14 -12.60
C CYS A 250 -2.45 5.32 -12.11
N HIS A 251 -2.06 5.96 -11.00
CA HIS A 251 -2.73 7.17 -10.51
C HIS A 251 -2.57 8.32 -11.51
N CYS A 252 -1.39 8.54 -12.08
CA CYS A 252 -1.18 9.58 -13.09
C CYS A 252 -2.09 9.39 -14.30
N LYS A 253 -2.20 8.18 -14.86
CA LYS A 253 -3.06 7.84 -16.00
C LYS A 253 -4.52 8.19 -15.73
N PHE A 254 -5.00 8.02 -14.49
CA PHE A 254 -6.36 8.40 -14.09
C PHE A 254 -6.60 9.92 -14.14
N PHE A 255 -5.63 10.73 -13.72
CA PHE A 255 -5.75 12.20 -13.76
C PHE A 255 -5.46 12.80 -15.14
N PHE A 256 -4.52 12.24 -15.91
CA PHE A 256 -4.16 12.70 -17.26
C PHE A 256 -5.04 12.09 -18.37
N ARG A 257 -6.35 11.95 -18.15
CA ARG A 257 -7.28 11.47 -19.19
C ARG A 257 -7.80 12.63 -20.04
N LYS A 258 -7.95 12.40 -21.36
CA LYS A 258 -8.49 13.40 -22.31
C LYS A 258 -9.86 13.95 -21.88
N SER A 259 -10.72 13.07 -21.36
CA SER A 259 -12.05 13.43 -20.86
C SER A 259 -12.02 14.39 -19.68
N ARG A 260 -10.92 14.45 -18.92
CA ARG A 260 -10.77 15.27 -17.72
C ARG A 260 -9.98 16.56 -17.94
N ILE A 261 -9.37 16.76 -19.10
CA ILE A 261 -8.57 17.97 -19.38
C ILE A 261 -9.39 19.25 -19.19
N ARG A 262 -10.67 19.23 -19.57
CA ARG A 262 -11.55 20.41 -19.45
C ARG A 262 -11.98 20.71 -18.01
N THR A 263 -11.95 19.70 -17.13
CA THR A 263 -12.35 19.82 -15.72
C THR A 263 -11.18 20.06 -14.78
N VAL A 264 -9.94 19.84 -15.23
CA VAL A 264 -8.73 20.08 -14.44
C VAL A 264 -8.36 21.55 -14.53
N SER A 265 -9.07 22.41 -13.80
CA SER A 265 -8.70 23.82 -13.60
C SER A 265 -7.74 24.02 -12.42
N SER A 266 -7.44 22.95 -11.67
CA SER A 266 -6.69 22.98 -10.42
C SER A 266 -5.40 22.16 -10.45
N ASP A 267 -4.52 22.44 -9.49
CA ASP A 267 -3.25 21.74 -9.31
C ASP A 267 -3.46 20.25 -8.96
N ILE A 268 -3.24 19.37 -9.94
CA ILE A 268 -3.35 17.91 -9.79
C ILE A 268 -2.27 17.28 -8.91
N ARG A 269 -1.22 18.03 -8.53
CA ARG A 269 -0.12 17.47 -7.74
C ARG A 269 -0.60 16.95 -6.39
N GLN A 270 -1.42 17.74 -5.69
CA GLN A 270 -1.89 17.36 -4.36
C GLN A 270 -2.90 16.20 -4.40
N PRO A 271 -3.89 16.17 -5.32
CA PRO A 271 -4.76 15.00 -5.50
C PRO A 271 -3.98 13.70 -5.77
N VAL A 272 -2.99 13.71 -6.68
CA VAL A 272 -2.19 12.51 -6.96
C VAL A 272 -1.35 12.11 -5.75
N LEU A 273 -0.69 13.06 -5.09
CA LEU A 273 0.09 12.78 -3.88
C LEU A 273 -0.78 12.14 -2.79
N ASN A 274 -2.00 12.63 -2.61
CA ASN A 274 -2.96 12.10 -1.65
C ASN A 274 -3.43 10.70 -2.06
N ALA A 275 -3.72 10.48 -3.33
CA ALA A 275 -4.14 9.17 -3.86
C ALA A 275 -3.05 8.12 -3.67
N VAL A 276 -1.80 8.41 -4.07
CA VAL A 276 -0.65 7.53 -3.88
C VAL A 276 -0.38 7.29 -2.38
N SER A 277 -0.51 8.31 -1.53
CA SER A 277 -0.29 8.15 -0.08
C SER A 277 -1.35 7.28 0.60
N LYS A 278 -2.54 7.16 0.00
CA LYS A 278 -3.64 6.29 0.48
C LYS A 278 -3.56 4.88 -0.11
N ASP A 279 -2.79 4.69 -1.18
CA ASP A 279 -2.60 3.40 -1.82
C ASP A 279 -1.62 2.52 -1.02
N LYS A 280 -2.18 1.53 -0.31
CA LYS A 280 -1.40 0.64 0.56
C LYS A 280 -0.30 -0.10 -0.20
N VAL A 281 -0.57 -0.53 -1.43
CA VAL A 281 0.37 -1.30 -2.25
C VAL A 281 1.52 -0.41 -2.70
N ALA A 282 1.23 0.81 -3.16
CA ALA A 282 2.27 1.79 -3.49
C ALA A 282 3.15 2.10 -2.27
N MET A 283 2.54 2.32 -1.11
CA MET A 283 3.26 2.61 0.13
C MET A 283 4.12 1.44 0.60
N GLU A 284 3.64 0.20 0.44
CA GLU A 284 4.43 -0.99 0.74
C GLU A 284 5.66 -1.10 -0.16
N TYR A 285 5.51 -0.95 -1.48
CA TYR A 285 6.64 -0.93 -2.40
C TYR A 285 7.64 0.16 -2.04
N TRP A 286 7.17 1.36 -1.65
CA TRP A 286 8.05 2.44 -1.21
C TRP A 286 8.83 2.08 0.06
N THR A 287 8.16 1.55 1.09
CA THR A 287 8.80 1.14 2.34
C THR A 287 9.85 0.06 2.10
N GLN A 288 9.54 -0.94 1.26
CA GLN A 288 10.49 -2.00 0.92
C GLN A 288 11.65 -1.46 0.06
N ALA A 289 11.39 -0.59 -0.91
CA ALA A 289 12.41 0.02 -1.76
C ALA A 289 13.40 0.90 -0.98
N THR A 290 12.96 1.46 0.14
CA THR A 290 13.79 2.31 1.01
C THR A 290 14.38 1.55 2.21
N ALA A 291 14.15 0.24 2.30
CA ALA A 291 14.60 -0.63 3.38
C ALA A 291 14.19 -0.13 4.78
N GLY A 292 13.00 0.45 4.91
CA GLY A 292 12.47 0.91 6.20
C GLY A 292 13.29 2.04 6.87
N ARG A 293 14.01 2.86 6.09
CA ARG A 293 14.71 4.05 6.60
C ARG A 293 13.74 5.03 7.28
N ASP A 294 14.33 5.98 8.04
CA ASP A 294 13.61 7.04 8.77
C ASP A 294 12.37 7.54 8.03
N THR A 295 11.22 7.45 8.68
CA THR A 295 9.93 7.63 8.03
C THR A 295 9.69 9.08 7.61
N SER A 296 10.24 10.05 8.35
CA SER A 296 10.12 11.48 8.00
C SER A 296 10.93 11.82 6.74
N VAL A 297 12.19 11.41 6.67
CA VAL A 297 13.04 11.63 5.49
C VAL A 297 12.50 10.85 4.29
N SER A 298 12.14 9.58 4.49
CA SER A 298 11.55 8.72 3.46
C SER A 298 10.27 9.34 2.88
N ALA A 299 9.40 9.90 3.72
CA ALA A 299 8.21 10.63 3.29
C ALA A 299 8.52 11.82 2.37
N GLN A 300 9.51 12.62 2.75
CA GLN A 300 9.91 13.80 1.97
C GLN A 300 10.47 13.39 0.62
N VAL A 301 11.34 12.36 0.59
CA VAL A 301 11.92 11.84 -0.64
C VAL A 301 10.83 11.27 -1.55
N MET A 302 9.87 10.52 -1.01
CA MET A 302 8.72 9.99 -1.76
C MET A 302 7.95 11.12 -2.46
N GLN A 303 7.64 12.19 -1.71
CA GLN A 303 6.94 13.35 -2.28
C GLN A 303 7.76 14.04 -3.37
N MET A 304 9.08 14.13 -3.20
CA MET A 304 9.97 14.67 -4.24
C MET A 304 9.94 13.79 -5.50
N CYS A 305 9.98 12.46 -5.35
CA CYS A 305 9.88 11.51 -6.46
C CYS A 305 8.55 11.66 -7.21
N ILE A 306 7.41 11.65 -6.50
CA ILE A 306 6.09 11.79 -7.11
C ILE A 306 5.95 13.15 -7.81
N LYS A 307 6.38 14.25 -7.19
CA LYS A 307 6.33 15.58 -7.80
C LYS A 307 7.16 15.66 -9.08
N LEU A 308 8.37 15.08 -9.09
CA LEU A 308 9.20 15.07 -10.29
C LEU A 308 8.60 14.18 -11.38
N TRP A 309 8.08 13.00 -11.02
CA TRP A 309 7.37 12.11 -11.94
C TRP A 309 6.18 12.81 -12.59
N LEU A 310 5.34 13.46 -11.79
CA LEU A 310 4.19 14.23 -12.27
C LEU A 310 4.57 15.33 -13.24
N ASN A 311 5.67 16.05 -12.98
CA ASN A 311 6.15 17.08 -13.90
C ASN A 311 6.59 16.47 -15.25
N ILE A 312 7.24 15.30 -15.24
CA ILE A 312 7.63 14.58 -16.46
C ILE A 312 6.37 14.18 -17.25
N ARG A 313 5.40 13.55 -16.58
CA ARG A 313 4.16 13.09 -17.22
C ARG A 313 3.29 14.24 -17.71
N ALA A 314 3.15 15.33 -16.94
CA ALA A 314 2.41 16.52 -17.35
C ALA A 314 2.99 17.15 -18.62
N ARG A 315 4.33 17.25 -18.72
CA ARG A 315 4.99 17.78 -19.91
C ARG A 315 4.80 16.86 -21.12
N ALA A 316 4.98 15.55 -20.95
CA ALA A 316 4.77 14.58 -22.02
C ALA A 316 3.31 14.60 -22.52
N PHE A 317 2.36 14.69 -21.59
CA PHE A 317 0.94 14.79 -21.89
C PHE A 317 0.59 16.08 -22.64
N ALA A 318 1.08 17.23 -22.19
CA ALA A 318 0.87 18.51 -22.85
C ALA A 318 1.47 18.52 -24.27
N ALA A 319 2.67 17.96 -24.45
CA ALA A 319 3.30 17.84 -25.76
C ALA A 319 2.46 17.00 -26.73
N ASN A 320 2.02 15.82 -26.29
CA ASN A 320 1.16 14.94 -27.09
C ASN A 320 -0.20 15.60 -27.41
N TRP A 321 -0.79 16.31 -26.45
CA TRP A 321 -2.03 17.04 -26.67
C TRP A 321 -1.89 18.13 -27.75
N ILE A 322 -0.82 18.93 -27.68
CA ILE A 322 -0.52 19.97 -28.68
C ILE A 322 -0.30 19.35 -30.06
N GLU A 323 0.42 18.23 -30.14
CA GLU A 323 0.66 17.52 -31.39
C GLU A 323 -0.62 16.99 -32.02
N GLN A 324 -1.50 16.38 -31.23
CA GLN A 324 -2.82 15.93 -31.70
C GLN A 324 -3.66 17.11 -32.21
N TYR A 325 -3.64 18.24 -31.51
CA TYR A 325 -4.36 19.43 -31.92
C TYR A 325 -3.84 19.98 -33.27
N LYS A 326 -2.51 20.05 -33.45
CA LYS A 326 -1.88 20.41 -34.73
C LYS A 326 -2.30 19.47 -35.87
N HIS A 327 -2.39 18.17 -35.60
CA HIS A 327 -2.86 17.20 -36.60
C HIS A 327 -4.33 17.40 -36.97
N ILE A 328 -5.19 17.72 -35.99
CA ILE A 328 -6.61 18.02 -36.25
C ILE A 328 -6.73 19.28 -37.11
N GLU A 329 -6.06 20.38 -36.74
CA GLU A 329 -6.09 21.62 -37.52
C GLU A 329 -5.57 21.42 -38.95
N THR A 330 -4.49 20.65 -39.12
CA THR A 330 -3.94 20.34 -40.44
C THR A 330 -4.93 19.55 -41.29
N LYS A 331 -5.60 18.55 -40.70
CA LYS A 331 -6.65 17.76 -41.37
C LYS A 331 -7.87 18.62 -41.72
N GLU A 332 -8.29 19.51 -40.83
CA GLU A 332 -9.40 20.44 -41.09
C GLU A 332 -9.06 21.46 -42.18
N ALA A 333 -7.86 22.02 -42.17
CA ALA A 333 -7.38 22.92 -43.20
C ALA A 333 -7.31 22.23 -44.57
N ALA A 334 -6.87 20.97 -44.62
CA ALA A 334 -6.88 20.15 -45.83
C ALA A 334 -8.32 19.89 -46.34
N LYS A 335 -9.27 19.54 -45.45
CA LYS A 335 -10.69 19.39 -45.80
C LYS A 335 -11.30 20.68 -46.34
N LYS A 336 -11.04 21.83 -45.72
CA LYS A 336 -11.51 23.15 -46.20
C LYS A 336 -10.95 23.49 -47.58
N LYS A 337 -9.68 23.15 -47.88
CA LYS A 337 -9.10 23.30 -49.21
C LYS A 337 -9.74 22.38 -50.25
N ALA A 338 -10.06 21.13 -49.89
CA ALA A 338 -10.73 20.18 -50.77
C ALA A 338 -12.16 20.63 -51.15
N LEU A 339 -12.93 21.12 -50.18
CA LEU A 339 -14.27 21.71 -50.41
C LEU A 339 -14.22 22.90 -51.38
N ARG A 340 -13.22 23.79 -51.24
CA ARG A 340 -13.02 24.92 -52.16
C ARG A 340 -12.67 24.48 -53.59
N LYS A 341 -11.94 23.38 -53.76
CA LYS A 341 -11.67 22.79 -55.09
C LYS A 341 -12.93 22.17 -55.71
N GLY A 342 -13.73 21.45 -54.92
CA GLY A 342 -15.00 20.88 -55.37
C GLY A 342 -16.00 21.94 -55.84
N LEU A 343 -16.15 23.05 -55.10
CA LEU A 343 -17.04 24.16 -55.47
C LEU A 343 -16.61 24.87 -56.77
N LYS A 344 -15.30 24.96 -57.05
CA LYS A 344 -14.81 25.51 -58.33
C LYS A 344 -15.14 24.60 -59.51
N ASN A 345 -15.06 23.29 -59.34
CA ASN A 345 -15.41 22.33 -60.39
C ASN A 345 -16.92 22.33 -60.69
N ILE A 346 -17.78 22.51 -59.68
CA ILE A 346 -19.23 22.59 -59.89
C ILE A 346 -19.60 23.82 -60.73
N LYS A 347 -18.97 24.97 -60.50
CA LYS A 347 -19.22 26.20 -61.29
C LYS A 347 -18.88 26.05 -62.78
N ASN A 348 -17.90 25.22 -63.12
CA ASN A 348 -17.48 24.98 -64.51
C ASN A 348 -18.37 23.96 -65.24
N ILE A 349 -19.26 23.27 -64.55
CA ILE A 349 -20.20 22.30 -65.16
C ILE A 349 -21.55 22.98 -65.48
N THR A 350 -21.85 24.10 -64.82
CA THR A 350 -23.11 24.84 -64.96
C THR A 350 -23.03 26.06 -65.90
N SER A 351 -21.94 26.19 -66.65
CA SER A 351 -21.69 27.22 -67.67
C SER A 351 -21.33 26.54 -68.97
#